data_AF-A0A925V0L7-F1
#
_entry.id   AF-A0A925V0L7-F1
#
_cell.length_a   1.000
_cell.length_b   1.000
_cell.length_c   1.000
_cell.angle_alpha   90.00
_cell.angle_beta   90.00
_cell.angle_gamma   90.00
#
_symmetry.space_group_name_H-M   'P 1'
#
loop_
_entity.id
_entity.type
_entity.pdbx_description
1 polymer ?
#
loop_
_entity_poly.entity_id
_entity_poly.type
_entity_poly.pdbx_seq_one_letter_code
_entity_poly.pdbx_strand_id
1 'polypeptide(L)'
;FMAAQACDREGTGDLRIRATCNDYCDKAKECDDNVDEDDCQSRCESDMEDCQSDEQEEALDDLDDCAQDSCNEFLGCTIGAGLQCTFGL
;
A
#
# COMPACT_ATOMS: atom_id res chain seq x y z
N PHE A 1 5.24 30.57 17.04
CA PHE A 1 6.25 30.61 15.97
C PHE A 1 7.30 29.53 16.20
N MET A 2 7.05 28.31 15.73
CA MET A 2 8.02 27.22 15.44
C MET A 2 7.25 26.29 14.48
N ALA A 3 7.24 26.50 13.16
CA ALA A 3 8.28 26.34 12.14
C ALA A 3 8.79 24.88 12.01
N ALA A 4 8.36 24.26 10.91
CA ALA A 4 8.95 23.11 10.21
C ALA A 4 8.95 21.75 10.94
N GLN A 5 7.85 21.01 10.80
CA GLN A 5 7.96 19.55 10.65
C GLN A 5 8.47 19.33 9.24
N ALA A 6 9.80 19.30 9.12
CA ALA A 6 10.50 18.83 7.95
C ALA A 6 10.18 17.33 7.80
N CYS A 7 9.88 16.92 6.57
CA CYS A 7 9.69 15.54 6.19
C CYS A 7 10.91 14.71 6.63
N ASP A 8 10.77 13.91 7.68
CA ASP A 8 11.75 12.91 8.11
C ASP A 8 11.76 11.77 7.09
N ARG A 9 12.55 11.96 6.03
CA ARG A 9 12.99 10.92 5.11
C ARG A 9 14.12 10.14 5.78
N GLU A 10 13.82 9.05 6.50
CA GLU A 10 14.69 7.84 6.60
C GLU A 10 14.19 6.68 7.50
N GLY A 11 12.93 6.62 7.94
CA GLY A 11 12.52 5.42 8.69
C GLY A 11 11.03 5.17 8.90
N THR A 12 10.19 6.20 8.93
CA THR A 12 8.76 6.03 9.11
C THR A 12 8.03 5.69 7.81
N GLY A 13 8.50 6.20 6.66
CA GLY A 13 7.94 5.88 5.34
C GLY A 13 8.13 4.40 4.98
N ASP A 14 9.37 3.90 5.01
CA ASP A 14 9.68 2.49 4.69
C ASP A 14 8.99 1.50 5.62
N LEU A 15 8.93 1.79 6.94
CA LEU A 15 8.23 0.92 7.89
C LEU A 15 6.73 0.90 7.65
N ARG A 16 6.14 2.05 7.27
CA ARG A 16 4.72 2.15 6.93
C ARG A 16 4.43 1.41 5.64
N ILE A 17 5.23 1.61 4.60
CA ILE A 17 5.12 0.89 3.32
C ILE A 17 5.11 -0.62 3.56
N ARG A 18 6.10 -1.13 4.30
CA ARG A 18 6.17 -2.55 4.61
C ARG A 18 4.97 -3.08 5.37
N ALA A 19 4.53 -2.37 6.41
CA ALA A 19 3.39 -2.79 7.22
C ALA A 19 2.10 -2.82 6.38
N THR A 20 1.80 -1.72 5.68
CA THR A 20 0.61 -1.59 4.85
C THR A 20 0.62 -2.60 3.69
N CYS A 21 1.75 -2.79 3.01
CA CYS A 21 1.87 -3.81 1.97
C CYS A 21 1.68 -5.22 2.52
N ASN A 22 2.19 -5.52 3.72
CA ASN A 22 1.98 -6.82 4.36
C ASN A 22 0.50 -7.03 4.71
N ASP A 23 -0.15 -6.07 5.36
CA ASP A 23 -1.58 -6.17 5.73
C ASP A 23 -2.48 -6.33 4.49
N TYR A 24 -2.20 -5.56 3.43
CA TYR A 24 -2.90 -5.68 2.15
C TYR A 24 -2.68 -7.05 1.51
N CYS A 25 -1.44 -7.57 1.47
CA CYS A 25 -1.13 -8.83 0.81
C CYS A 25 -1.60 -10.05 1.62
N ASP A 26 -1.60 -9.99 2.95
CA ASP A 26 -2.22 -10.99 3.81
C ASP A 26 -3.73 -11.03 3.54
N LYS A 27 -4.36 -9.86 3.43
CA LYS A 27 -5.77 -9.78 3.02
C LYS A 27 -6.02 -10.33 1.61
N ALA A 28 -5.14 -10.01 0.66
CA ALA A 28 -5.22 -10.51 -0.71
C ALA A 28 -5.20 -12.04 -0.75
N LYS A 29 -4.32 -12.65 0.04
CA LYS A 29 -4.21 -14.10 0.18
C LYS A 29 -5.34 -14.74 0.98
N GLU A 30 -5.87 -14.05 1.98
CA GLU A 30 -7.10 -14.47 2.69
C GLU A 30 -8.28 -14.56 1.72
N CYS A 31 -8.35 -13.61 0.78
CA CYS A 31 -9.45 -13.47 -0.16
C CYS A 31 -9.27 -14.25 -1.46
N ASP A 32 -8.04 -14.55 -1.87
CA ASP A 32 -7.69 -15.37 -3.03
C ASP A 32 -6.46 -16.23 -2.75
N ASP A 33 -6.68 -17.53 -2.55
CA ASP A 33 -5.64 -18.55 -2.29
C ASP A 33 -4.55 -18.63 -3.39
N ASN A 34 -4.78 -18.04 -4.56
CA ASN A 34 -3.79 -18.00 -5.65
C ASN A 34 -2.80 -16.84 -5.53
N VAL A 35 -3.02 -15.92 -4.60
CA VAL A 35 -2.08 -14.82 -4.33
C VAL A 35 -0.88 -15.36 -3.56
N ASP A 36 0.30 -15.19 -4.16
CA ASP A 36 1.56 -15.39 -3.46
C ASP A 36 1.88 -14.10 -2.68
N GLU A 37 1.84 -14.21 -1.35
CA GLU A 37 2.06 -13.11 -0.41
C GLU A 37 3.44 -12.48 -0.54
N ASP A 38 4.48 -13.29 -0.79
CA ASP A 38 5.86 -12.81 -0.90
C ASP A 38 6.05 -12.01 -2.19
N ASP A 39 5.50 -12.49 -3.30
CA ASP A 39 5.50 -11.79 -4.60
C ASP A 39 4.63 -10.52 -4.55
N CYS A 40 3.48 -10.59 -3.85
CA CYS A 40 2.60 -9.45 -3.65
C CYS A 40 3.29 -8.34 -2.87
N GLN A 41 3.91 -8.68 -1.74
CA GLN A 41 4.57 -7.71 -0.87
C GLN A 41 5.77 -7.08 -1.59
N SER A 42 6.59 -7.89 -2.26
CA SER A 42 7.75 -7.40 -3.01
C SER A 42 7.36 -6.42 -4.11
N ARG A 43 6.23 -6.67 -4.81
CA ARG A 43 5.70 -5.73 -5.81
C ARG A 43 5.18 -4.45 -5.17
N CYS A 44 4.37 -4.57 -4.12
CA CYS A 44 3.84 -3.41 -3.41
C CYS A 44 4.95 -2.49 -2.89
N GLU A 45 6.01 -3.05 -2.28
CA GLU A 45 7.17 -2.27 -1.83
C GLU A 45 7.90 -1.59 -3.01
N SER A 46 8.16 -2.33 -4.10
CA SER A 46 8.84 -1.81 -5.28
C SER A 46 8.05 -0.69 -5.97
N ASP A 47 6.73 -0.87 -6.09
CA ASP A 47 5.87 0.08 -6.77
C ASP A 47 5.72 1.36 -5.92
N MET A 48 5.65 1.23 -4.58
CA MET A 48 5.71 2.38 -3.67
C MET A 48 7.03 3.15 -3.72
N GLU A 49 8.17 2.47 -3.88
CA GLU A 49 9.47 3.12 -4.04
C GLU A 49 9.56 3.97 -5.32
N ASP A 50 8.82 3.59 -6.37
CA ASP A 50 8.78 4.31 -7.66
C ASP A 50 7.86 5.54 -7.64
N CYS A 51 7.06 5.72 -6.58
CA CYS A 51 6.10 6.82 -6.45
C CYS A 51 6.66 8.08 -5.80
N GLN A 52 6.04 9.23 -6.09
CA GLN A 52 6.35 10.46 -5.35
C GLN A 52 5.80 10.40 -3.93
N SER A 53 6.40 11.12 -2.98
CA SER A 53 6.07 11.00 -1.56
C SER A 53 4.62 11.37 -1.21
N ASP A 54 4.01 12.28 -1.97
CA ASP A 54 2.59 12.64 -1.85
C ASP A 54 1.66 11.54 -2.38
N GLU A 55 2.04 10.91 -3.50
CA GLU A 55 1.31 9.78 -4.08
C GLU A 55 1.43 8.51 -3.22
N GLN A 56 2.58 8.32 -2.55
CA GLN A 56 2.79 7.22 -1.60
C GLN A 56 1.86 7.32 -0.39
N GLU A 57 1.68 8.51 0.21
CA GLU A 57 0.81 8.65 1.39
C GLU A 57 -0.65 8.31 1.06
N GLU A 58 -1.17 8.79 -0.07
CA GLU A 58 -2.52 8.48 -0.53
C GLU A 58 -2.68 6.99 -0.86
N ALA A 59 -1.71 6.41 -1.58
CA ALA A 59 -1.74 4.98 -1.90
C ALA A 59 -1.64 4.09 -0.66
N LEU A 60 -0.89 4.49 0.37
CA LEU A 60 -0.80 3.75 1.63
C LEU A 60 -2.09 3.84 2.44
N ASP A 61 -2.77 5.00 2.45
CA ASP A 61 -4.08 5.13 3.08
C ASP A 61 -5.11 4.23 2.37
N ASP A 62 -5.13 4.23 1.04
CA ASP A 62 -6.05 3.39 0.25
C ASP A 62 -5.82 1.90 0.49
N LEU A 63 -4.56 1.44 0.50
CA LEU A 63 -4.23 0.05 0.79
C LEU A 63 -4.66 -0.39 2.20
N ASP A 64 -4.50 0.48 3.19
CA ASP A 64 -4.89 0.22 4.58
C ASP A 64 -6.41 0.08 4.72
N ASP A 65 -7.16 0.95 4.04
CA ASP A 65 -8.62 0.86 3.95
C ASP A 65 -9.05 -0.42 3.22
N CYS A 66 -8.39 -0.78 2.10
CA CYS A 66 -8.66 -2.04 1.40
C CYS A 66 -8.46 -3.25 2.33
N ALA A 67 -7.36 -3.28 3.10
CA ALA A 67 -7.03 -4.41 3.98
C ALA A 67 -8.09 -4.65 5.06
N GLN A 68 -8.81 -3.59 5.46
CA GLN A 68 -9.89 -3.65 6.45
C GLN A 68 -11.25 -4.09 5.88
N ASP A 69 -11.42 -4.05 4.55
CA ASP A 69 -12.67 -4.38 3.88
C ASP A 69 -12.94 -5.89 3.81
N SER A 70 -14.19 -6.27 3.51
CA SER A 70 -14.52 -7.68 3.26
C SER A 70 -13.97 -8.13 1.90
N CYS A 71 -13.75 -9.44 1.70
CA CYS A 71 -13.15 -9.93 0.44
C CYS A 71 -13.90 -9.53 -0.84
N ASN A 72 -15.21 -9.34 -0.77
CA ASN A 72 -15.98 -8.84 -1.93
C ASN A 72 -15.68 -7.37 -2.24
N GLU A 73 -15.37 -6.57 -1.22
CA GLU A 73 -15.04 -5.15 -1.32
C GLU A 73 -13.55 -4.96 -1.63
N PHE A 74 -12.66 -5.77 -1.03
CA PHE A 74 -11.22 -5.82 -1.31
C PHE A 74 -10.89 -6.00 -2.80
N LEU A 75 -11.58 -6.94 -3.47
CA LEU A 75 -11.42 -7.16 -4.92
C LEU A 75 -11.89 -5.95 -5.75
N GLY A 76 -12.79 -5.13 -5.21
CA GLY A 76 -13.20 -3.87 -5.83
C GLY A 76 -12.20 -2.74 -5.56
N CYS A 77 -11.60 -2.74 -4.37
CA CYS A 77 -10.62 -1.76 -3.92
C CYS A 77 -9.34 -1.80 -4.78
N THR A 78 -8.93 -2.99 -5.22
CA THR A 78 -7.83 -3.19 -6.18
C THR A 78 -8.13 -2.74 -7.61
N ILE A 79 -9.41 -2.68 -7.98
CA ILE A 79 -9.87 -2.31 -9.34
C ILE A 79 -10.23 -0.82 -9.42
N GLY A 80 -10.55 -0.20 -8.28
CA GLY A 80 -11.01 1.17 -8.16
C GLY A 80 -9.92 2.13 -7.74
N ALA A 81 -9.49 2.98 -8.67
CA ALA A 81 -9.00 4.34 -8.45
C ALA A 81 -7.99 4.55 -7.29
N GLY A 82 -6.69 4.40 -7.55
CA GLY A 82 -5.66 4.92 -6.63
C GLY A 82 -4.31 4.23 -6.80
N LEU A 83 -4.33 2.95 -7.13
CA LEU A 83 -3.14 2.11 -7.16
C LEU A 83 -2.35 2.20 -8.47
N GLN A 84 -2.47 3.31 -9.19
CA GLN A 84 -1.58 3.59 -10.33
C GLN A 84 -0.11 3.55 -9.92
N CYS A 85 0.11 3.95 -8.67
CA CYS A 85 1.39 3.95 -8.00
C CYS A 85 1.83 2.58 -7.47
N THR A 86 0.89 1.72 -7.05
CA THR A 86 1.18 0.43 -6.40
C THR A 86 1.02 -0.78 -7.33
N PHE A 87 0.32 -0.65 -8.46
CA PHE A 87 0.06 -1.74 -9.40
C PHE A 87 0.32 -1.35 -10.87
N GLY A 88 0.83 -0.14 -11.14
CA GLY A 88 1.33 0.26 -12.46
C GLY A 88 0.30 0.25 -13.61
N LEU A 89 -0.99 0.50 -13.31
CA LEU A 89 -2.12 0.41 -14.26
C LEU A 89 -2.42 1.69 -15.06
#